data_AF-A0A843E438-F1
#
_entry.id   AF-A0A843E438-F1
#
_cell.length_a   1.000
_cell.length_b   1.000
_cell.length_c   1.000
_cell.angle_alpha   90.00
_cell.angle_beta   90.00
_cell.angle_gamma   90.00
#
_symmetry.space_group_name_H-M   'P 1'
#
loop_
_entity.id
_entity.type
_entity.pdbx_description
1 polymer ?
#
loop_
_entity_poly.entity_id
_entity_poly.type
_entity_poly.pdbx_seq_one_letter_code
_entity_poly.pdbx_strand_id
1 'polypeptide(L)'
;DVDITVAVKERPILNDPCMKEALEAGIDEVATLITTGSDSVGVVESMISDEFKEILLDSPFVISQGMGNFEGLTEMNLEGQDIFVLLCTKCSSISKELGLAEGSHILTTL
;
A
#
# COMPACT_ATOMS: atom_id res chain seq x y z
N ASP A 1 -1.29 15.41 17.99
CA ASP A 1 -2.11 14.44 17.26
C ASP A 1 -1.60 14.31 15.83
N VAL A 2 -1.60 13.09 15.30
CA VAL A 2 -1.18 12.78 13.93
C VAL A 2 -2.45 12.48 13.15
N ASP A 3 -2.58 13.09 11.97
CA ASP A 3 -3.67 12.76 11.04
C ASP A 3 -3.29 11.51 10.26
N ILE A 4 -4.17 10.51 10.25
CA ILE A 4 -3.90 9.19 9.66
C ILE A 4 -4.98 8.91 8.63
N THR A 5 -4.56 8.63 7.41
CA THR A 5 -5.42 8.15 6.33
C THR A 5 -5.03 6.72 5.98
N VAL A 6 -6.02 5.83 5.90
CA VAL A 6 -5.84 4.44 5.47
C VAL A 6 -6.59 4.20 4.18
N ALA A 7 -5.86 3.81 3.14
CA ALA A 7 -6.42 3.46 1.85
C ALA A 7 -6.63 1.96 1.71
N VAL A 8 -7.84 1.56 1.32
CA VAL A 8 -8.24 0.18 1.05
C VAL A 8 -8.72 0.00 -0.39
N LYS A 9 -9.00 -1.22 -0.83
CA LYS A 9 -9.48 -1.45 -2.21
C LYS A 9 -10.91 -0.95 -2.39
N GLU A 10 -11.22 -0.50 -3.61
CA GLU A 10 -12.57 -0.06 -3.99
C GLU A 10 -13.52 -1.27 -4.11
N ARG A 11 -13.02 -2.39 -4.64
CA ARG A 11 -13.78 -3.64 -4.77
C ARG A 11 -12.93 -4.84 -4.36
N PRO A 12 -13.59 -5.97 -4.03
CA PRO A 12 -12.88 -7.18 -3.61
C PRO A 12 -11.87 -7.66 -4.65
N ILE A 13 -10.62 -7.81 -4.22
CA ILE A 13 -9.54 -8.42 -4.99
C ILE A 13 -8.72 -9.32 -4.06
N LEU A 14 -8.72 -10.62 -4.35
CA LEU A 14 -8.06 -11.64 -3.53
C LEU A 14 -8.45 -11.54 -2.05
N ASN A 15 -7.47 -11.23 -1.19
CA ASN A 15 -7.61 -11.10 0.25
C ASN A 15 -7.34 -9.67 0.74
N ASP A 16 -7.25 -8.70 -0.18
CA ASP A 16 -7.01 -7.32 0.16
C ASP A 16 -8.27 -6.72 0.79
N PRO A 17 -8.15 -5.96 1.89
CA PRO A 17 -9.30 -5.37 2.57
C PRO A 17 -9.95 -4.31 1.68
N CYS A 18 -11.29 -4.27 1.71
CA CYS A 18 -12.09 -3.17 1.20
C CYS A 18 -12.63 -2.34 2.38
N MET A 19 -13.43 -1.32 2.08
CA MET A 19 -14.08 -0.47 3.09
C MET A 19 -14.80 -1.30 4.17
N LYS A 20 -15.48 -2.38 3.75
CA LYS A 20 -16.20 -3.27 4.67
C LYS A 20 -15.27 -3.89 5.71
N GLU A 21 -14.17 -4.52 5.30
CA GLU A 21 -13.23 -5.18 6.20
C GLU A 21 -12.51 -4.18 7.13
N ALA A 22 -12.23 -2.96 6.62
CA ALA A 22 -11.65 -1.90 7.43
C ALA A 22 -12.59 -1.41 8.55
N LEU A 23 -13.87 -1.24 8.25
CA LEU A 23 -14.90 -0.89 9.22
C LEU A 23 -15.13 -2.01 10.24
N GLU A 24 -15.19 -3.27 9.79
CA GLU A 24 -15.31 -4.43 10.70
C GLU A 24 -14.12 -4.56 11.66
N ALA A 25 -12.94 -4.09 11.25
CA ALA A 25 -11.74 -4.04 12.07
C ALA A 25 -11.63 -2.78 12.97
N GLY A 26 -12.58 -1.83 12.87
CA GLY A 26 -12.59 -0.60 13.65
C GLY A 26 -11.48 0.40 13.27
N ILE A 27 -10.99 0.35 12.03
CA ILE A 27 -9.91 1.25 11.58
C ILE A 27 -10.38 2.71 11.50
N ASP A 28 -11.67 2.92 11.25
CA ASP A 28 -12.30 4.24 11.25
C ASP A 28 -12.31 4.92 12.63
N GLU A 29 -12.10 4.17 13.72
CA GLU A 29 -11.98 4.75 15.07
C GLU A 29 -10.66 5.51 15.26
N VAL A 30 -9.65 5.25 14.41
CA VAL A 30 -8.28 5.79 14.57
C VAL A 30 -7.72 6.46 13.32
N ALA A 31 -8.41 6.36 12.17
CA ALA A 31 -7.95 6.91 10.90
C ALA A 31 -9.12 7.27 9.97
N THR A 32 -8.89 8.21 9.06
CA THR A 32 -9.79 8.46 7.93
C THR A 32 -9.65 7.33 6.91
N LEU A 33 -10.77 6.69 6.54
CA LEU A 33 -10.80 5.65 5.52
C LEU A 33 -11.07 6.23 4.14
N ILE A 34 -10.25 5.84 3.17
CA ILE A 34 -10.44 6.13 1.74
C ILE A 34 -10.27 4.85 0.93
N THR A 35 -10.62 4.89 -0.35
CA THR A 35 -10.31 3.80 -1.28
C THR A 35 -9.20 4.20 -2.24
N THR A 36 -8.49 3.22 -2.80
CA THR A 36 -7.56 3.44 -3.91
C THR A 36 -8.27 3.77 -5.23
N GLY A 37 -9.62 3.70 -5.26
CA GLY A 37 -10.42 3.78 -6.48
C GLY A 37 -10.27 2.58 -7.43
N SER A 38 -9.51 1.55 -7.04
CA SER A 38 -9.13 0.41 -7.88
C SER A 38 -9.31 -0.92 -7.17
N ASP A 39 -9.51 -1.97 -7.97
CA ASP A 39 -9.48 -3.39 -7.58
C ASP A 39 -8.25 -4.13 -8.15
N SER A 40 -7.17 -3.40 -8.45
CA SER A 40 -5.88 -3.97 -8.82
C SER A 40 -5.14 -4.57 -7.63
N VAL A 41 -4.38 -5.64 -7.85
CA VAL A 41 -3.34 -6.07 -6.91
C VAL A 41 -2.27 -4.98 -6.85
N GLY A 42 -1.85 -4.60 -5.64
CA GLY A 42 -0.90 -3.51 -5.48
C GLY A 42 -1.45 -2.14 -5.88
N VAL A 43 -0.55 -1.19 -6.15
CA VAL A 43 -0.88 0.12 -6.71
C VAL A 43 -0.52 0.11 -8.20
N VAL A 44 -1.48 0.38 -9.06
CA VAL A 44 -1.24 0.53 -10.51
C VAL A 44 -1.64 1.94 -10.88
N GLU A 45 -0.66 2.78 -11.24
CA GLU A 45 -0.84 4.23 -11.41
C GLU A 45 -1.98 4.60 -12.38
N SER A 46 -2.18 3.79 -13.42
CA SER A 46 -3.22 4.01 -14.44
C SER A 46 -4.62 3.55 -14.03
N MET A 47 -4.76 2.87 -12.88
CA MET A 47 -6.02 2.31 -12.40
C MET A 47 -6.53 2.98 -11.12
N ILE A 48 -5.64 3.59 -10.33
CA ILE A 48 -6.04 4.30 -9.11
C ILE A 48 -6.81 5.59 -9.43
N SER A 49 -7.65 6.03 -8.51
CA SER A 49 -8.37 7.29 -8.64
C SER A 49 -7.44 8.49 -8.53
N ASP A 50 -7.81 9.59 -9.20
CA ASP A 50 -7.09 10.88 -9.08
C ASP A 50 -7.05 11.36 -7.62
N GLU A 51 -8.15 11.19 -6.88
CA GLU A 51 -8.25 11.52 -5.45
C GLU A 51 -7.23 10.74 -4.60
N PHE A 52 -7.11 9.42 -4.79
CA PHE A 52 -6.11 8.63 -4.07
C PHE A 52 -4.69 9.03 -4.46
N LYS A 53 -4.46 9.30 -5.75
CA LYS A 53 -3.15 9.71 -6.26
C LYS A 53 -2.71 11.05 -5.66
N GLU A 54 -3.60 12.03 -5.59
CA GLU A 54 -3.35 13.31 -4.93
C GLU A 54 -3.00 13.12 -3.45
N ILE A 55 -3.80 12.34 -2.71
CA ILE A 55 -3.52 12.05 -1.29
C ILE A 55 -2.18 11.35 -1.10
N LEU A 56 -1.84 10.38 -1.96
CA LEU A 56 -0.57 9.66 -1.89
C LEU A 56 0.62 10.59 -2.12
N LEU A 57 0.52 11.52 -3.08
CA LEU A 57 1.61 12.44 -3.43
C LEU A 57 1.71 13.65 -2.50
N ASP A 58 0.63 14.04 -1.83
CA ASP A 58 0.63 15.12 -0.85
C ASP A 58 0.97 14.64 0.58
N SER A 59 0.98 13.32 0.79
CA SER A 59 1.30 12.73 2.09
C SER A 59 2.79 12.82 2.40
N PRO A 60 3.21 13.52 3.47
CA PRO A 60 4.64 13.68 3.79
C PRO A 60 5.30 12.39 4.30
N PHE A 61 4.51 11.37 4.62
CA PHE A 61 4.99 10.10 5.14
C PHE A 61 3.98 9.00 4.80
N VAL A 62 4.45 7.95 4.13
CA VAL A 62 3.58 6.85 3.66
C VAL A 62 4.08 5.53 4.22
N ILE A 63 3.16 4.76 4.82
CA ILE A 63 3.37 3.36 5.13
C ILE A 63 2.58 2.51 4.14
N SER A 64 3.30 1.80 3.28
CA SER A 64 2.73 0.84 2.36
C SER A 64 2.93 -0.59 2.87
N GLN A 65 1.99 -1.48 2.57
CA GLN A 65 2.03 -2.86 3.07
C GLN A 65 1.91 -3.90 1.95
N GLY A 66 2.74 -4.93 2.03
CA GLY A 66 2.70 -6.11 1.15
C GLY A 66 3.53 -5.99 -0.13
N MET A 67 3.82 -7.15 -0.72
CA MET A 67 4.65 -7.25 -1.94
C MET A 67 3.98 -6.61 -3.16
N GLY A 68 2.66 -6.73 -3.29
CA GLY A 68 1.95 -6.13 -4.43
C GLY A 68 2.07 -4.60 -4.46
N ASN A 69 1.99 -3.95 -3.28
CA ASN A 69 2.22 -2.52 -3.23
C ASN A 69 3.69 -2.16 -3.41
N PHE A 70 4.63 -2.97 -2.92
CA PHE A 70 6.06 -2.80 -3.21
C PHE A 70 6.31 -2.74 -4.73
N GLU A 71 5.88 -3.79 -5.45
CA GLU A 71 6.03 -3.90 -6.90
C GLU A 71 5.33 -2.75 -7.65
N GLY A 72 4.13 -2.36 -7.21
CA GLY A 72 3.37 -1.29 -7.86
C GLY A 72 3.98 0.10 -7.68
N LEU A 73 4.44 0.42 -6.47
CA LEU A 73 5.02 1.71 -6.16
C LEU A 73 6.42 1.90 -6.78
N THR A 74 7.19 0.83 -6.96
CA THR A 74 8.50 0.90 -7.64
C THR A 74 8.40 1.31 -9.11
N GLU A 75 7.22 1.15 -9.73
CA GLU A 75 6.96 1.55 -11.12
C GLU A 75 6.45 3.01 -11.23
N MET A 76 6.13 3.65 -10.11
CA MET A 76 5.62 5.02 -10.07
C MET A 76 6.76 6.03 -9.88
N ASN A 77 6.57 7.25 -10.40
CA ASN A 77 7.45 8.36 -10.05
C ASN A 77 7.06 8.96 -8.70
N LEU A 78 7.82 8.60 -7.66
CA LEU A 78 7.60 9.01 -6.27
C LEU A 78 8.79 9.82 -5.72
N GLU A 79 9.51 10.52 -6.59
CA GLU A 79 10.68 11.32 -6.20
C GLU A 79 10.31 12.34 -5.11
N GLY A 80 11.05 12.33 -4.00
CA GLY A 80 10.83 13.23 -2.86
C GLY A 80 9.77 12.77 -1.86
N GLN A 81 9.20 11.57 -2.02
CA GLN A 81 8.25 10.98 -1.08
C GLN A 81 8.96 10.09 -0.05
N ASP A 82 8.61 10.24 1.22
CA ASP A 82 9.08 9.35 2.30
C ASP A 82 8.17 8.12 2.40
N ILE A 83 8.48 7.08 1.63
CA ILE A 83 7.67 5.86 1.54
C ILE A 83 8.38 4.68 2.19
N PHE A 84 7.70 4.07 3.15
CA PHE A 84 8.15 2.90 3.88
C PHE A 84 7.26 1.71 3.55
N VAL A 85 7.85 0.61 3.13
CA VAL A 85 7.11 -0.61 2.76
C VAL A 85 7.38 -1.72 3.78
N LEU A 86 6.31 -2.19 4.44
CA LEU A 86 6.33 -3.37 5.29
C LEU A 86 5.89 -4.58 4.50
N LEU A 87 6.76 -5.59 4.39
CA LEU A 87 6.43 -6.80 3.64
C LEU A 87 7.09 -8.06 4.22
N CYS A 88 6.55 -9.20 3.80
CA CYS A 88 7.16 -10.51 3.99
C CYS A 88 7.47 -11.09 2.61
N THR A 89 8.70 -11.58 2.40
CA THR A 89 9.15 -12.15 1.12
C THR A 89 8.55 -13.54 0.86
N LYS A 90 7.26 -13.62 0.52
CA LYS A 90 6.54 -14.91 0.31
C LYS A 90 6.77 -15.55 -1.07
N CYS A 91 7.63 -14.96 -1.89
CA CYS A 91 7.90 -15.36 -3.26
C CYS A 91 9.40 -15.34 -3.54
N SER A 92 9.90 -16.38 -4.21
CA SER A 92 11.32 -16.48 -4.55
C SER A 92 11.82 -15.37 -5.48
N SER A 93 10.96 -14.77 -6.30
CA SER A 93 11.34 -13.64 -7.17
C SER A 93 11.69 -12.42 -6.32
N ILE A 94 10.79 -11.99 -5.45
CA ILE A 94 10.98 -10.85 -4.55
C ILE A 94 12.10 -11.11 -3.54
N SER A 95 12.19 -12.33 -2.99
CA SER A 95 13.28 -12.65 -2.06
C SER A 95 14.66 -12.57 -2.74
N LYS A 96 14.78 -13.01 -4.00
CA LYS A 96 16.03 -12.90 -4.78
C LYS A 96 16.35 -11.45 -5.13
N GLU A 97 15.35 -10.70 -5.57
CA GLU A 97 15.51 -9.27 -5.90
C GLU A 97 16.05 -8.48 -4.71
N LEU A 98 15.49 -8.73 -3.53
CA LEU A 98 15.91 -8.07 -2.29
C LEU A 98 17.17 -8.69 -1.65
N GLY A 99 17.69 -9.80 -2.18
CA GLY A 99 18.84 -10.50 -1.60
C GLY A 99 18.57 -11.13 -0.23
N LEU A 100 17.33 -11.52 0.03
CA LEU A 100 16.85 -12.04 1.31
C LEU A 100 16.39 -13.50 1.21
N ALA A 101 16.31 -14.16 2.37
CA ALA A 101 15.66 -15.47 2.46
C ALA A 101 14.14 -15.33 2.25
N GLU A 102 13.50 -16.34 1.67
CA GLU A 102 12.04 -16.42 1.62
C GLU A 102 11.46 -16.47 3.04
N GLY A 103 10.36 -15.74 3.29
CA GLY A 103 9.75 -15.58 4.60
C GLY A 103 10.37 -14.49 5.48
N SER A 104 11.37 -13.75 4.99
CA SER A 104 11.94 -12.60 5.71
C SER A 104 10.90 -11.50 5.85
N HIS A 105 10.78 -10.94 7.06
CA HIS A 105 9.94 -9.78 7.34
C HIS A 105 10.83 -8.54 7.34
N ILE A 106 10.48 -7.54 6.55
CA ILE A 106 11.29 -6.34 6.38
C ILE A 106 10.46 -5.06 6.41
N LEU A 107 11.15 -3.99 6.77
CA LEU A 107 10.78 -2.61 6.53
C LEU A 107 11.85 -2.03 5.60
N THR A 108 11.45 -1.59 4.40
CA THR A 108 12.36 -0.93 3.44
C THR A 108 11.81 0.42 3.05
N THR A 109 12.65 1.29 2.52
CA THR A 109 12.25 2.55 1.89
C THR A 109 12.25 2.39 0.37
N LEU A 110 11.46 3.22 -0.32
CA LEU A 110 11.53 3.40 -1.79
C LEU A 110 12.28 4.69 -2.13
#